data_AF-A0A6J6V685-F1
#
_entry.id   AF-A0A6J6V685-F1
#
_cell.length_a   1.000
_cell.length_b   1.000
_cell.length_c   1.000
_cell.angle_alpha   90.00
_cell.angle_beta   90.00
_cell.angle_gamma   90.00
#
_symmetry.space_group_name_H-M   'P 1'
#
loop_
_entity.id
_entity.type
_entity.pdbx_description
1 polymer ?
#
loop_
_entity_poly.entity_id
_entity_poly.type
_entity_poly.pdbx_seq_one_letter_code
_entity_poly.pdbx_strand_id
1 'polypeptide(L)'
;MDREESPYRRGNRYDVMPIPMIVEHCHPVEAGAVRLIVESRALTNAILDETYAGLDMPHSAVSFDDHGASLHVVGADDGLEHIRFDCFEHEPHYHYIEHNTGSNVVVRIDEVAVGDPVEFTLRCVSERLPEMLENAGQPDLAAKVRIDIPKVHDALAVVTDLMARAR
;
A
#
# COMPACT_ATOMS: atom_id res chain seq x y z
N MET A 1 -11.93 9.40 12.89
CA MET A 1 -11.88 10.34 11.75
C MET A 1 -10.54 11.05 11.81
N ASP A 2 -9.67 10.74 10.84
CA ASP A 2 -8.49 11.58 10.60
C ASP A 2 -8.99 12.97 10.20
N ARG A 3 -8.33 14.02 10.67
CA ARG A 3 -8.74 15.41 10.41
C ARG A 3 -7.89 15.92 9.26
N GLU A 4 -8.42 15.92 8.04
CA GLU A 4 -7.65 16.18 6.81
C GLU A 4 -6.87 17.52 6.84
N GLU A 5 -7.44 18.55 7.46
CA GLU A 5 -6.81 19.88 7.59
C GLU A 5 -5.93 20.04 8.85
N SER A 6 -5.85 19.02 9.70
CA SER A 6 -5.06 19.08 10.93
C SER A 6 -3.56 18.99 10.62
N PRO A 7 -2.71 19.79 11.29
CA PRO A 7 -1.26 19.59 11.23
C PRO A 7 -0.82 18.25 11.85
N TYR A 8 -1.70 17.60 12.62
CA TYR A 8 -1.49 16.26 13.21
C TYR A 8 -2.26 15.16 12.49
N ARG A 9 -2.65 15.39 11.23
CA ARG A 9 -3.23 14.34 10.38
C ARG A 9 -2.27 13.17 10.22
N ARG A 10 -2.78 11.97 9.97
CA ARG A 10 -1.94 10.77 9.88
C ARG A 10 -1.01 10.79 8.68
N GLY A 11 -1.51 11.27 7.54
CA GLY A 11 -0.80 11.25 6.27
C GLY A 11 -1.19 12.41 5.37
N ASN A 12 -0.52 12.48 4.22
CA ASN A 12 -0.85 13.46 3.19
C ASN A 12 -1.92 12.88 2.28
N ARG A 13 -3.03 13.60 2.15
CA ARG A 13 -4.10 13.28 1.20
C ARG A 13 -3.74 13.80 -0.19
N TYR A 14 -3.99 12.99 -1.20
CA TYR A 14 -3.91 13.33 -2.61
C TYR A 14 -5.22 12.97 -3.29
N ASP A 15 -5.85 13.93 -3.96
CA ASP A 15 -7.11 13.73 -4.69
C ASP A 15 -6.86 13.12 -6.09
N VAL A 16 -6.02 12.08 -6.12
CA VAL A 16 -5.71 11.24 -7.27
C VAL A 16 -5.56 9.80 -6.81
N MET A 17 -5.81 8.84 -7.71
CA MET A 17 -5.50 7.43 -7.44
C MET A 17 -3.98 7.20 -7.53
N PRO A 18 -3.41 6.28 -6.73
CA PRO A 18 -2.01 5.88 -6.89
C PRO A 18 -1.74 5.33 -8.29
N ILE A 19 -0.48 5.41 -8.74
CA ILE A 19 -0.06 4.83 -10.01
C ILE A 19 -0.45 3.33 -10.01
N PRO A 20 -1.10 2.81 -11.06
CA PRO A 20 -1.53 1.41 -11.13
C PRO A 20 -0.38 0.41 -10.98
N MET A 21 -0.74 -0.83 -10.63
CA MET A 21 0.16 -1.99 -10.69
C MET A 21 0.62 -2.26 -12.12
N ILE A 22 1.87 -2.69 -12.29
CA ILE A 22 2.38 -3.30 -13.52
C ILE A 22 2.19 -4.80 -13.39
N VAL A 23 1.18 -5.34 -14.10
CA VAL A 23 0.71 -6.73 -13.94
C VAL A 23 1.84 -7.74 -14.15
N GLU A 24 2.76 -7.46 -15.08
CA GLU A 24 3.90 -8.31 -15.39
C GLU A 24 4.88 -8.46 -14.23
N HIS A 25 4.87 -7.53 -13.27
CA HIS A 25 5.73 -7.53 -12.09
C HIS A 25 5.01 -8.05 -10.84
N CYS A 26 3.72 -8.37 -10.94
CA CYS A 26 2.87 -8.78 -9.83
C CYS A 26 2.88 -10.29 -9.60
N HIS A 27 2.98 -10.67 -8.32
CA HIS A 27 2.90 -12.04 -7.83
C HIS A 27 1.74 -12.14 -6.82
N PRO A 28 0.56 -12.62 -7.24
CA PRO A 28 -0.60 -12.72 -6.35
C PRO A 28 -0.51 -13.92 -5.40
N VAL A 29 -0.88 -13.71 -4.13
CA VAL A 29 -1.01 -14.74 -3.11
C VAL A 29 -2.40 -14.67 -2.48
N GLU A 30 -3.17 -15.76 -2.57
CA GLU A 30 -4.51 -15.83 -1.98
C GLU A 30 -4.44 -15.90 -0.45
N ALA A 31 -5.22 -15.06 0.24
CA ALA A 31 -5.20 -14.92 1.69
C ALA A 31 -6.62 -14.85 2.29
N GLY A 32 -7.57 -15.59 1.69
CA GLY A 32 -8.97 -15.62 2.12
C GLY A 32 -9.76 -14.45 1.53
N ALA A 33 -10.33 -13.61 2.39
CA ALA A 33 -11.11 -12.44 2.00
C ALA A 33 -10.30 -11.36 1.24
N VAL A 34 -8.97 -11.44 1.29
CA VAL A 34 -8.07 -10.59 0.51
C VAL A 34 -7.09 -11.42 -0.31
N ARG A 35 -6.56 -10.80 -1.36
CA ARG A 35 -5.37 -11.23 -2.08
C ARG A 35 -4.22 -10.29 -1.76
N LEU A 36 -3.09 -10.85 -1.38
CA LEU A 36 -1.84 -10.14 -1.13
C LEU A 36 -1.00 -10.21 -2.39
N ILE A 37 -0.80 -9.09 -3.08
CA ILE A 37 -0.04 -9.07 -4.35
C ILE A 37 1.29 -8.39 -4.08
N VAL A 38 2.40 -9.07 -4.40
CA VAL A 38 3.75 -8.49 -4.32
C VAL A 38 4.18 -8.01 -5.69
N GLU A 39 4.60 -6.75 -5.80
CA GLU A 39 5.12 -6.13 -7.02
C GLU A 39 6.57 -5.68 -6.81
N SER A 40 7.44 -5.88 -7.80
CA SER A 40 8.73 -5.18 -7.89
C SER A 40 8.51 -3.86 -8.63
N ARG A 41 8.68 -2.74 -7.94
CA ARG A 41 8.21 -1.44 -8.42
C ARG A 41 9.34 -0.42 -8.44
N ALA A 42 9.45 0.29 -9.55
CA ALA A 42 10.25 1.50 -9.68
C ALA A 42 9.33 2.72 -9.73
N LEU A 43 9.74 3.80 -9.05
CA LEU A 43 9.08 5.08 -9.07
C LEU A 43 10.07 6.14 -9.56
N THR A 44 9.88 6.59 -10.79
CA THR A 44 10.70 7.63 -11.40
C THR A 44 9.87 8.86 -11.73
N ASN A 45 10.51 10.04 -11.86
CA ASN A 45 9.81 11.23 -12.38
C ASN A 45 9.16 10.97 -13.74
N ALA A 46 9.79 10.18 -14.62
CA ALA A 46 9.20 9.83 -15.91
C ALA A 46 7.87 9.08 -15.76
N ILE A 47 7.80 8.12 -14.82
CA ILE A 47 6.56 7.37 -14.52
C ILE A 47 5.50 8.30 -13.94
N LEU A 48 5.88 9.21 -13.04
CA LEU A 48 4.98 10.20 -12.45
C LEU A 48 4.41 11.16 -13.51
N ASP A 49 5.28 11.71 -14.36
CA ASP A 49 4.92 12.64 -15.42
C ASP A 49 4.02 11.98 -16.47
N GLU A 50 4.30 10.71 -16.83
CA GLU A 50 3.46 9.94 -17.73
C GLU A 50 2.09 9.64 -17.13
N THR A 51 2.05 9.19 -15.86
CA THR A 51 0.80 8.78 -15.21
C THR A 51 -0.11 9.96 -14.91
N TYR A 52 0.46 11.07 -14.45
CA TYR A 52 -0.28 12.25 -14.04
C TYR A 52 -0.21 13.39 -15.07
N ALA A 53 0.10 13.06 -16.33
CA ALA A 53 0.15 14.04 -17.42
C ALA A 53 -1.13 14.89 -17.48
N GLY A 54 -0.98 16.19 -17.31
CA GLY A 54 -2.09 17.15 -17.34
C GLY A 54 -2.82 17.37 -16.02
N LEU A 55 -2.36 16.74 -14.92
CA LEU A 55 -2.77 17.09 -13.57
C LEU A 55 -1.78 18.10 -12.98
N ASP A 56 -2.29 19.10 -12.25
CA ASP A 56 -1.48 20.05 -11.50
C ASP A 56 -1.00 19.38 -10.20
N MET A 57 -0.10 18.39 -10.36
CA MET A 57 0.59 17.80 -9.24
C MET A 57 1.63 18.81 -8.74
N PRO A 58 1.83 18.96 -7.43
CA PRO A 58 2.96 19.73 -6.93
C PRO A 58 4.22 19.05 -7.47
N HIS A 59 4.79 19.61 -8.54
CA HIS A 59 6.10 19.23 -9.06
C HIS A 59 7.08 19.55 -7.93
N SER A 60 7.31 18.58 -7.05
CA SER A 60 8.38 18.71 -6.08
C SER A 60 9.64 18.84 -6.91
N ALA A 61 10.49 19.80 -6.59
CA ALA A 61 11.87 19.88 -7.10
C ALA A 61 12.74 18.69 -6.62
N VAL A 62 12.10 17.57 -6.29
CA VAL A 62 12.64 16.34 -5.74
C VAL A 62 12.67 15.34 -6.89
N SER A 63 13.86 14.80 -7.12
CA SER A 63 14.07 13.69 -8.04
C SER A 63 13.49 12.43 -7.39
N PHE A 64 12.47 11.84 -8.01
CA PHE A 64 12.04 10.50 -7.69
C PHE A 64 12.83 9.54 -8.57
N ASP A 65 13.68 8.76 -7.93
CA ASP A 65 14.40 7.62 -8.50
C ASP A 65 14.52 6.60 -7.37
N ASP A 66 13.41 5.92 -7.08
CA ASP A 66 13.31 4.97 -5.99
C ASP A 66 12.70 3.66 -6.46
N HIS A 67 12.94 2.59 -5.72
CA HIS A 67 12.48 1.26 -6.08
C HIS A 67 12.37 0.36 -4.86
N GLY A 68 11.65 -0.74 -5.00
CA GLY A 68 11.54 -1.77 -3.99
C GLY A 68 10.29 -2.61 -4.11
N ALA A 69 9.99 -3.33 -3.03
CA ALA A 69 8.82 -4.19 -2.96
C ALA A 69 7.56 -3.38 -2.63
N SER A 70 6.52 -3.54 -3.43
CA SER A 70 5.17 -3.07 -3.11
C SER A 70 4.30 -4.26 -2.72
N LEU A 71 3.53 -4.12 -1.63
CA LEU A 71 2.52 -5.08 -1.20
C LEU A 71 1.13 -4.46 -1.32
N HIS A 72 0.33 -4.98 -2.25
CA HIS A 72 -1.05 -4.56 -2.48
C HIS A 72 -2.01 -5.47 -1.72
N VAL A 73 -2.91 -4.88 -0.95
CA VAL A 73 -4.01 -5.58 -0.27
C VAL A 73 -5.27 -5.37 -1.09
N VAL A 74 -5.68 -6.41 -1.82
CA VAL A 74 -6.83 -6.38 -2.73
C VAL A 74 -7.98 -7.18 -2.14
N GLY A 75 -9.20 -6.62 -2.13
CA GLY A 75 -10.39 -7.36 -1.73
C GLY A 75 -10.70 -8.49 -2.72
N ALA A 76 -10.94 -9.70 -2.21
CA ALA A 76 -11.20 -10.85 -3.08
C ALA A 76 -12.55 -10.77 -3.82
N ASP A 77 -13.54 -10.10 -3.21
CA ASP A 77 -14.90 -9.99 -3.76
C ASP A 77 -15.04 -8.83 -4.77
N ASP A 78 -14.39 -7.70 -4.51
CA ASP A 78 -14.50 -6.48 -5.33
C ASP A 78 -13.34 -6.29 -6.31
N GLY A 79 -12.21 -6.96 -6.08
CA GLY A 79 -10.99 -6.80 -6.86
C GLY A 79 -10.32 -5.44 -6.69
N LEU A 80 -10.71 -4.65 -5.67
CA LEU A 80 -10.21 -3.31 -5.44
C LEU A 80 -9.03 -3.32 -4.46
N GLU A 81 -8.03 -2.48 -4.75
CA GLU A 81 -6.89 -2.27 -3.86
C GLU A 81 -7.25 -1.27 -2.75
N HIS A 82 -7.20 -1.70 -1.50
CA HIS A 82 -7.62 -0.86 -0.35
C HIS A 82 -6.44 -0.27 0.42
N ILE A 83 -5.34 -1.03 0.48
CA ILE A 83 -4.09 -0.63 1.15
C ILE A 83 -2.93 -1.03 0.25
N ARG A 84 -1.94 -0.15 0.13
CA ARG A 84 -0.66 -0.44 -0.52
C ARG A 84 0.48 -0.13 0.44
N PHE A 85 1.46 -1.02 0.57
CA PHE A 85 2.72 -0.71 1.23
C PHE A 85 3.81 -0.63 0.19
N ASP A 86 4.46 0.51 0.07
CA ASP A 86 5.59 0.72 -0.82
C ASP A 86 6.86 0.73 0.04
N CYS A 87 7.54 -0.41 0.10
CA CYS A 87 8.77 -0.63 0.87
C CYS A 87 9.99 -0.25 0.02
N PHE A 88 10.02 1.00 -0.44
CA PHE A 88 11.11 1.50 -1.28
C PHE A 88 12.39 1.76 -0.48
N GLU A 89 13.53 1.89 -1.17
CA GLU A 89 14.84 2.09 -0.54
C GLU A 89 15.00 3.45 0.15
N HIS A 90 14.37 4.52 -0.36
CA HIS A 90 14.59 5.89 0.15
C HIS A 90 13.35 6.51 0.78
N GLU A 91 12.16 6.21 0.24
CA GLU A 91 10.92 6.81 0.68
C GLU A 91 9.83 5.79 1.04
N PRO A 92 10.06 4.79 1.93
CA PRO A 92 9.01 3.81 2.22
C PRO A 92 7.76 4.42 2.87
N HIS A 93 6.60 4.07 2.34
CA HIS A 93 5.32 4.60 2.76
C HIS A 93 4.21 3.59 2.56
N TYR A 94 3.00 3.93 3.00
CA TYR A 94 1.83 3.14 2.65
C TYR A 94 0.63 4.04 2.36
N HIS A 95 -0.28 3.53 1.54
CA HIS A 95 -1.49 4.19 1.09
C HIS A 95 -2.70 3.58 1.76
N TYR A 96 -3.64 4.44 2.17
CA TYR A 96 -5.06 4.09 2.23
C TYR A 96 -5.73 4.62 0.96
N ILE A 97 -6.38 3.75 0.19
CA ILE A 97 -6.94 4.09 -1.12
C ILE A 97 -8.46 4.21 -1.00
N GLU A 98 -9.01 5.33 -1.45
CA GLU A 98 -10.45 5.62 -1.39
C GLU A 98 -11.03 5.70 -2.80
N HIS A 99 -11.50 4.56 -3.31
CA HIS A 99 -12.04 4.42 -4.67
C HIS A 99 -13.26 5.32 -4.94
N ASN A 100 -14.09 5.59 -3.94
CA ASN A 100 -15.30 6.40 -4.09
C ASN A 100 -15.01 7.86 -4.44
N THR A 101 -13.87 8.38 -3.97
CA THR A 101 -13.45 9.76 -4.18
C THR A 101 -12.30 9.86 -5.18
N GLY A 102 -11.73 8.73 -5.60
CA GLY A 102 -10.58 8.69 -6.50
C GLY A 102 -9.32 9.25 -5.84
N SER A 103 -9.15 9.04 -4.53
CA SER A 103 -8.09 9.66 -3.73
C SER A 103 -7.31 8.64 -2.91
N ASN A 104 -6.20 9.07 -2.32
CA ASN A 104 -5.45 8.27 -1.38
C ASN A 104 -4.80 9.10 -0.27
N VAL A 105 -4.53 8.45 0.87
CA VAL A 105 -3.75 9.02 1.98
C VAL A 105 -2.42 8.29 2.08
N VAL A 106 -1.32 9.02 1.87
CA VAL A 106 0.05 8.53 1.99
C VAL A 106 0.58 8.76 3.40
N VAL A 107 1.05 7.69 4.04
CA VAL A 107 1.67 7.73 5.37
C VAL A 107 3.12 7.27 5.27
N ARG A 108 4.07 8.13 5.65
CA ARG A 108 5.50 7.79 5.65
C ARG A 108 5.81 6.79 6.76
N ILE A 109 6.69 5.84 6.48
CA ILE A 109 7.22 4.89 7.46
C ILE A 109 8.51 5.46 8.05
N ASP A 110 8.53 5.75 9.34
CA ASP A 110 9.76 6.22 10.01
C ASP A 110 10.69 5.03 10.31
N GLU A 111 11.59 4.74 9.37
CA GLU A 111 12.54 3.62 9.44
C GLU A 111 13.49 3.72 10.65
N VAL A 112 13.77 4.94 11.13
CA VAL A 112 14.58 5.13 12.34
C VAL A 112 13.85 4.61 13.57
N ALA A 113 12.52 4.80 13.61
CA ALA A 113 11.69 4.34 14.72
C ALA A 113 11.28 2.87 14.60
N VAL A 114 10.99 2.39 13.39
CA VAL A 114 10.37 1.06 13.19
C VAL A 114 11.31 0.00 12.64
N GLY A 115 12.48 0.39 12.12
CA GLY A 115 13.43 -0.50 11.46
C GLY A 115 13.07 -0.74 10.00
N ASP A 116 13.26 -1.99 9.55
CA ASP A 116 13.06 -2.39 8.17
C ASP A 116 11.58 -2.23 7.71
N PRO A 117 11.32 -1.58 6.56
CA PRO A 117 9.96 -1.31 6.11
C PRO A 117 9.20 -2.58 5.67
N VAL A 118 9.91 -3.63 5.22
CA VAL A 118 9.30 -4.92 4.89
C VAL A 118 8.87 -5.63 6.18
N GLU A 119 9.72 -5.68 7.20
CA GLU A 119 9.36 -6.22 8.52
C GLU A 119 8.18 -5.46 9.15
N PHE A 120 8.18 -4.12 9.06
CA PHE A 120 7.05 -3.29 9.49
C PHE A 120 5.76 -3.68 8.77
N THR A 121 5.81 -3.79 7.44
CA THR A 121 4.66 -4.16 6.60
C THR A 121 4.11 -5.54 6.95
N LEU A 122 4.99 -6.55 7.06
CA LEU A 122 4.59 -7.91 7.41
C LEU A 122 3.94 -7.98 8.79
N ARG A 123 4.46 -7.23 9.77
CA ARG A 123 3.85 -7.11 11.10
C ARG A 123 2.48 -6.44 11.04
N CYS A 124 2.32 -5.36 10.28
CA CYS A 124 1.02 -4.71 10.07
C CYS A 124 -0.01 -5.68 9.46
N VAL A 125 0.37 -6.43 8.42
CA VAL A 125 -0.51 -7.40 7.78
C VAL A 125 -0.87 -8.56 8.72
N SER A 126 0.09 -9.04 9.51
CA SER A 126 -0.11 -10.13 10.46
C SER A 126 -1.01 -9.76 11.64
N GLU A 127 -0.85 -8.55 12.19
CA GLU A 127 -1.41 -8.19 13.48
C GLU A 127 -2.53 -7.17 13.40
N ARG A 128 -2.55 -6.31 12.37
CA ARG A 128 -3.35 -5.08 12.32
C ARG A 128 -4.19 -4.92 11.05
N LEU A 129 -4.15 -5.88 10.13
CA LEU A 129 -4.82 -5.77 8.83
C LEU A 129 -6.32 -5.44 8.95
N PRO A 130 -7.11 -6.08 9.83
CA PRO A 130 -8.51 -5.70 10.01
C PRO A 130 -8.72 -4.25 10.43
N GLU A 131 -7.96 -3.75 11.41
CA GLU A 131 -8.09 -2.36 11.88
C GLU A 131 -7.67 -1.37 10.80
N MET A 132 -6.67 -1.71 9.98
CA MET A 132 -6.26 -0.89 8.85
C MET A 132 -7.35 -0.85 7.77
N LEU A 133 -8.01 -1.97 7.48
CA LEU A 133 -9.13 -2.04 6.54
C LEU A 133 -10.35 -1.26 7.04
N GLU A 134 -10.68 -1.34 8.33
CA GLU A 134 -11.69 -0.49 8.96
C GLU A 134 -11.36 0.99 8.77
N ASN A 135 -10.09 1.36 8.96
CA ASN A 135 -9.62 2.72 8.71
C ASN A 135 -9.67 3.12 7.22
N ALA A 136 -9.48 2.17 6.31
CA ALA A 136 -9.65 2.36 4.86
C ALA A 136 -11.13 2.48 4.44
N GLY A 137 -12.07 2.48 5.39
CA GLY A 137 -13.51 2.55 5.11
C GLY A 137 -14.12 1.20 4.70
N GLN A 138 -13.45 0.09 5.02
CA GLN A 138 -13.85 -1.27 4.61
C GLN A 138 -14.21 -2.18 5.81
N PRO A 139 -15.21 -1.83 6.64
CA PRO A 139 -15.56 -2.61 7.83
C PRO A 139 -16.06 -4.03 7.52
N ASP A 140 -16.78 -4.22 6.42
CA ASP A 140 -17.30 -5.54 6.03
C ASP A 140 -16.16 -6.47 5.58
N LEU A 141 -15.21 -5.94 4.79
CA LEU A 141 -14.01 -6.68 4.41
C LEU A 141 -13.15 -6.99 5.64
N ALA A 142 -12.97 -6.01 6.54
CA ALA A 142 -12.23 -6.22 7.78
C ALA A 142 -12.84 -7.35 8.63
N ALA A 143 -14.17 -7.41 8.75
CA ALA A 143 -14.86 -8.48 9.47
C ALA A 143 -14.59 -9.86 8.86
N LYS A 144 -14.58 -9.97 7.53
CA LYS A 144 -14.21 -11.21 6.83
C LYS A 144 -12.75 -11.57 7.05
N VAL A 145 -11.84 -10.59 6.97
CA VAL A 145 -10.41 -10.81 7.23
C VAL A 145 -10.16 -11.28 8.66
N ARG A 146 -10.90 -10.78 9.67
CA ARG A 146 -10.79 -11.28 11.06
C ARG A 146 -11.06 -12.79 11.17
N ILE A 147 -12.00 -13.30 10.38
CA ILE A 147 -12.31 -14.74 10.32
C ILE A 147 -11.17 -15.49 9.59
N ASP A 148 -10.64 -14.89 8.53
CA ASP A 148 -9.63 -15.47 7.66
C ASP A 148 -8.18 -15.21 8.12
N ILE A 149 -7.93 -14.68 9.32
CA ILE A 149 -6.57 -14.43 9.85
C ILE A 149 -5.63 -15.63 9.69
N PRO A 150 -6.04 -16.90 9.97
CA PRO A 150 -5.18 -18.05 9.73
C PRO A 150 -4.70 -18.16 8.26
N LYS A 151 -5.56 -17.85 7.28
CA LYS A 151 -5.19 -17.85 5.86
C LYS A 151 -4.24 -16.71 5.51
N VAL A 152 -4.42 -15.54 6.13
CA VAL A 152 -3.47 -14.43 6.01
C VAL A 152 -2.10 -14.86 6.54
N HIS A 153 -2.05 -15.51 7.70
CA HIS A 153 -0.80 -16.02 8.27
C HIS A 153 -0.13 -17.10 7.41
N ASP A 154 -0.91 -18.02 6.84
CA ASP A 154 -0.38 -19.03 5.91
C ASP A 154 0.22 -18.38 4.64
N ALA A 155 -0.41 -17.33 4.13
CA ALA A 155 0.07 -16.58 2.97
C ALA A 155 1.37 -15.80 3.25
N LEU A 156 1.58 -15.33 4.48
CA LEU A 156 2.71 -14.48 4.83
C LEU A 156 4.07 -15.12 4.55
N ALA A 157 4.21 -16.44 4.68
CA ALA A 157 5.49 -17.10 4.40
C ALA A 157 5.92 -16.91 2.92
N VAL A 158 4.97 -17.00 2.00
CA VAL A 158 5.19 -16.80 0.56
C VAL A 158 5.41 -15.31 0.26
N VAL A 159 4.60 -14.43 0.88
CA VAL A 159 4.73 -12.98 0.73
C VAL A 159 6.10 -12.50 1.19
N THR A 160 6.60 -12.97 2.33
CA THR A 160 7.94 -12.61 2.83
C THR A 160 9.04 -12.97 1.83
N ASP A 161 9.02 -14.18 1.27
CA ASP A 161 10.02 -14.62 0.28
C ASP A 161 9.91 -13.85 -1.04
N LEU A 162 8.70 -13.48 -1.47
CA LEU A 162 8.49 -12.61 -2.64
C LEU A 162 9.01 -11.20 -2.39
N MET A 163 8.65 -10.58 -1.26
CA MET A 163 9.08 -9.22 -0.92
C MET A 163 10.62 -9.12 -0.77
N ALA A 164 11.28 -10.14 -0.21
CA ALA A 164 12.73 -10.16 -0.09
C ALA A 164 13.49 -10.19 -1.44
N ARG A 165 12.82 -10.67 -2.50
CA ARG A 165 13.37 -10.78 -3.86
C ARG A 165 12.95 -9.62 -4.76
N ALA A 166 11.87 -8.94 -4.43
CA ALA A 166 11.40 -7.77 -5.16
C ALA A 166 12.33 -6.59 -4.89
N ARG A 167 13.03 -6.14 -5.93
CA ARG A 167 13.89 -4.96 -5.95
C ARG A 167 13.61 -4.22 -7.24
#